data_AF-A0A4Q6AI00-F1
#
_entry.id   AF-A0A4Q6AI00-F1
#
_cell.length_a   1.000
_cell.length_b   1.000
_cell.length_c   1.000
_cell.angle_alpha   90.00
_cell.angle_beta   90.00
_cell.angle_gamma   90.00
#
_symmetry.space_group_name_H-M   'P 1'
#
loop_
_entity.id
_entity.type
_entity.pdbx_description
1 polymer ?
#
loop_
_entity_poly.entity_id
_entity_poly.type
_entity_poly.pdbx_seq_one_letter_code
_entity_poly.pdbx_strand_id
1 'polypeptide(L)'
;MNKQTHTLVILTPAFAEAEGDSWLPAQESFVRTVNRLFPELKVVILSFHFPERRDTYNWYGNEVIALGGGLKGKWNSLKLWRRAWKALQHLRRKQNLLGIFSFFCSESAFIGHHFAKRNGVQHYIWI
;
A
#
# COMPACT_ATOMS: atom_id res chain seq x y z
N MET A 1 -26.06 14.04 -2.73
CA MET A 1 -25.56 12.79 -3.33
C MET A 1 -24.33 12.35 -2.55
N ASN A 2 -24.36 11.19 -1.91
CA ASN A 2 -23.19 10.67 -1.19
C ASN A 2 -22.17 10.21 -2.25
N LYS A 3 -21.18 11.03 -2.56
CA LYS A 3 -20.09 10.67 -3.49
C LYS A 3 -19.38 9.46 -2.89
N GLN A 4 -19.45 8.31 -3.56
CA GLN A 4 -18.71 7.13 -3.10
C GLN A 4 -17.21 7.42 -3.25
N THR A 5 -16.52 7.52 -2.12
CA THR A 5 -15.07 7.73 -2.05
C THR A 5 -14.35 6.51 -2.62
N HIS A 6 -13.64 6.70 -3.73
CA HIS A 6 -12.79 5.66 -4.33
C HIS A 6 -11.50 5.52 -3.52
N THR A 7 -10.93 4.31 -3.49
CA THR A 7 -9.69 4.02 -2.78
C THR A 7 -8.62 3.51 -3.74
N LEU A 8 -7.45 4.14 -3.72
CA LEU A 8 -6.21 3.65 -4.31
C LEU A 8 -5.38 2.97 -3.22
N VAL A 9 -4.98 1.71 -3.43
CA VAL A 9 -4.05 1.03 -2.53
C VAL A 9 -2.66 1.04 -3.13
N ILE A 10 -1.70 1.57 -2.37
CA ILE A 10 -0.29 1.61 -2.72
C ILE A 10 0.44 0.48 -1.99
N LEU A 11 1.16 -0.37 -2.72
CA LEU A 11 2.02 -1.40 -2.14
C LEU A 11 3.47 -0.99 -2.32
N THR A 12 4.25 -1.04 -1.24
CA THR A 12 5.67 -0.65 -1.27
C THR A 12 6.51 -1.54 -0.34
N PRO A 13 7.78 -1.83 -0.68
CA PRO A 13 8.70 -2.50 0.24
C PRO A 13 8.85 -1.77 1.57
N ALA A 14 8.90 -0.43 1.53
CA ALA A 14 9.10 0.42 2.70
C ALA A 14 8.28 1.71 2.56
N PHE A 15 7.89 2.30 3.70
CA PHE A 15 7.28 3.62 3.74
C PHE A 15 7.70 4.38 5.00
N ALA A 16 7.59 5.71 4.97
CA ALA A 16 7.96 6.59 6.08
C ALA A 16 7.24 6.18 7.37
N GLU A 17 7.97 6.14 8.49
CA GLU A 17 7.44 5.73 9.78
C GLU A 17 6.64 6.84 10.47
N ALA A 18 7.01 8.08 10.24
CA ALA A 18 6.38 9.27 10.78
C ALA A 18 6.39 10.42 9.77
N GLU A 19 5.61 11.45 10.04
CA GLU A 19 5.64 12.70 9.27
C GLU A 19 6.96 13.43 9.49
N GLY A 20 7.50 14.06 8.45
CA GLY A 20 8.74 14.83 8.50
C GLY A 20 10.01 13.99 8.36
N ASP A 21 9.91 12.66 8.44
CA ASP A 21 11.03 11.74 8.24
C ASP A 21 11.13 11.30 6.77
N SER A 22 11.84 12.11 5.96
CA SER A 22 11.87 11.95 4.50
C SER A 22 12.99 11.02 4.03
N TRP A 23 12.80 9.71 4.15
CA TRP A 23 13.79 8.71 3.71
C TRP A 23 13.42 8.07 2.37
N LEU A 24 12.18 8.27 1.91
CA LEU A 24 11.63 7.64 0.72
C LEU A 24 10.97 8.71 -0.17
N PRO A 25 11.76 9.70 -0.64
CA PRO A 25 11.23 10.93 -1.23
C PRO A 25 10.38 10.67 -2.48
N ALA A 26 10.66 9.62 -3.25
CA ALA A 26 9.86 9.23 -4.41
C ALA A 26 8.47 8.74 -4.00
N GLN A 27 8.38 7.83 -3.03
CA GLN A 27 7.12 7.30 -2.51
C GLN A 27 6.30 8.40 -1.84
N GLU A 28 6.94 9.22 -1.00
CA GLU A 28 6.30 10.30 -0.27
C GLU A 28 5.80 11.41 -1.20
N SER A 29 6.62 11.83 -2.17
CA SER A 29 6.24 12.83 -3.17
C SER A 29 5.09 12.34 -4.04
N PHE A 30 5.09 11.07 -4.43
CA PHE A 30 4.00 10.46 -5.20
C PHE A 30 2.68 10.53 -4.42
N VAL A 31 2.64 10.07 -3.17
CA VAL A 31 1.42 10.10 -2.34
C VAL A 31 0.92 11.53 -2.15
N ARG A 32 1.80 12.47 -1.81
CA ARG A 32 1.43 13.88 -1.65
C ARG A 32 0.89 14.50 -2.94
N THR A 33 1.48 14.15 -4.07
CA THR A 33 1.03 14.63 -5.39
C THR A 33 -0.33 14.05 -5.74
N VAL A 34 -0.57 12.76 -5.50
CA VAL A 34 -1.88 12.12 -5.69
C VAL A 34 -2.94 12.80 -4.84
N ASN A 35 -2.68 13.02 -3.55
CA ASN A 35 -3.63 13.67 -2.65
C ASN A 35 -3.97 15.10 -3.09
N ARG A 36 -2.98 15.85 -3.59
CA ARG A 36 -3.19 17.20 -4.10
C ARG A 36 -4.02 17.22 -5.38
N LEU A 37 -3.76 16.29 -6.30
CA LEU A 37 -4.44 16.24 -7.60
C LEU A 37 -5.84 15.62 -7.50
N PHE A 38 -6.04 14.71 -6.54
CA PHE A 38 -7.28 13.96 -6.35
C PHE A 38 -7.70 13.97 -4.88
N PRO A 39 -8.16 15.11 -4.32
CA PRO A 39 -8.45 15.24 -2.89
C PRO A 39 -9.61 14.35 -2.40
N GLU A 40 -10.48 13.89 -3.30
CA GLU A 40 -11.56 12.95 -2.99
C GLU A 40 -11.14 11.47 -3.07
N LEU A 41 -9.91 11.19 -3.52
CA LEU A 41 -9.38 9.84 -3.60
C LEU A 41 -8.77 9.47 -2.24
N LYS A 42 -9.29 8.41 -1.63
CA LYS A 42 -8.65 7.82 -0.45
C LYS A 42 -7.40 7.05 -0.88
N VAL A 43 -6.27 7.35 -0.26
CA VAL A 43 -5.03 6.57 -0.45
C VAL A 43 -4.76 5.75 0.80
N VAL A 44 -4.52 4.44 0.61
CA VAL A 44 -4.09 3.52 1.67
C VAL A 44 -2.75 2.92 1.27
N ILE A 45 -1.76 3.03 2.13
CA ILE A 45 -0.41 2.51 1.89
C ILE A 45 -0.24 1.19 2.65
N LEU A 46 0.25 0.16 1.97
CA LEU A 46 0.64 -1.12 2.55
C LEU A 46 2.16 -1.25 2.43
N SER A 47 2.87 -1.15 3.57
CA SER A 47 4.33 -1.31 3.59
C SER A 47 4.72 -2.73 4.00
N PHE A 48 5.64 -3.35 3.26
CA PHE A 48 5.94 -4.77 3.43
C PHE A 48 6.99 -5.01 4.53
N HIS A 49 8.14 -4.37 4.44
CA HIS A 49 9.30 -4.62 5.31
C HIS A 49 9.48 -3.56 6.38
N PHE A 50 9.42 -2.28 6.00
CA PHE A 50 9.69 -1.15 6.89
C PHE A 50 8.45 -0.24 7.02
N PRO A 51 8.09 0.22 8.24
CA PRO A 51 8.78 0.01 9.51
C PRO A 51 8.74 -1.46 9.98
N GLU A 52 9.75 -1.89 10.74
CA GLU A 52 9.88 -3.29 11.23
C GLU A 52 8.90 -3.64 12.38
N ARG A 53 7.76 -2.96 12.43
CA ARG A 53 6.65 -3.26 13.34
C ARG A 53 5.37 -3.46 12.56
N ARG A 54 4.49 -4.29 13.12
CA ARG A 54 3.13 -4.40 12.62
C ARG A 54 2.29 -3.32 13.28
N ASP A 55 1.85 -2.36 12.49
CA ASP A 55 1.03 -1.27 12.99
C ASP A 55 0.17 -0.66 11.89
N THR A 56 -0.80 0.18 12.28
CA THR A 56 -1.54 1.04 11.38
C THR A 56 -1.49 2.46 11.92
N TYR A 57 -0.96 3.38 11.12
CA TYR A 57 -0.74 4.77 11.54
C TYR A 57 -1.20 5.74 10.45
N ASN A 58 -1.31 7.01 10.84
CA ASN A 58 -1.63 8.09 9.92
C ASN A 58 -0.33 8.74 9.41
N TRP A 59 -0.28 9.03 8.12
CA TRP A 59 0.80 9.81 7.50
C TRP A 59 0.19 10.84 6.55
N TYR A 60 0.24 12.12 6.93
CA TYR A 60 -0.37 13.25 6.23
C TYR A 60 -1.82 12.97 5.79
N GLY A 61 -2.63 12.43 6.70
CA GLY A 61 -4.04 12.09 6.46
C GLY A 61 -4.27 10.73 5.78
N ASN A 62 -3.22 10.03 5.35
CA ASN A 62 -3.31 8.72 4.71
C ASN A 62 -3.16 7.59 5.72
N GLU A 63 -3.90 6.50 5.51
CA GLU A 63 -3.76 5.29 6.31
C GLU A 63 -2.55 4.50 5.81
N VAL A 64 -1.59 4.22 6.69
CA VAL A 64 -0.45 3.34 6.42
C VAL A 64 -0.59 2.08 7.25
N ILE A 65 -0.62 0.92 6.59
CA ILE A 65 -0.66 -0.40 7.21
C ILE A 65 0.72 -1.03 7.04
N ALA A 66 1.51 -0.98 8.11
CA ALA A 66 2.83 -1.61 8.15
C ALA A 66 2.71 -3.11 8.43
N LEU A 67 3.27 -3.91 7.53
CA LEU A 67 3.29 -5.36 7.67
C LEU A 67 4.52 -5.85 8.45
N GLY A 68 5.50 -5.01 8.78
CA GLY A 68 6.61 -5.38 9.66
C GLY A 68 7.30 -6.69 9.24
N GLY A 69 7.60 -6.82 7.95
CA GLY A 69 8.30 -7.97 7.39
C GLY A 69 9.76 -8.05 7.84
N GLY A 70 10.39 -6.89 8.09
CA GLY A 70 11.81 -6.75 8.37
C GLY A 70 12.70 -7.31 7.25
N LEU A 71 14.02 -7.38 7.52
CA LEU A 71 15.04 -7.89 6.60
C LEU A 71 15.20 -9.42 6.59
N LYS A 72 14.11 -10.21 6.70
CA LYS A 72 14.23 -11.66 6.91
C LYS A 72 14.05 -12.50 5.62
N GLY A 73 14.79 -13.60 5.53
CA GLY A 73 14.93 -14.48 4.35
C GLY A 73 13.67 -15.23 3.88
N LYS A 74 13.83 -16.00 2.78
CA LYS A 74 12.77 -16.55 1.90
C LYS A 74 11.55 -17.21 2.58
N TRP A 75 11.71 -17.84 3.74
CA TRP A 75 10.61 -18.51 4.44
C TRP A 75 9.65 -17.55 5.18
N ASN A 76 10.11 -16.34 5.55
CA ASN A 76 9.26 -15.32 6.17
C ASN A 76 8.36 -14.59 5.15
N SER A 77 8.71 -14.65 3.86
CA SER A 77 7.91 -14.07 2.78
C SER A 77 6.50 -14.66 2.71
N LEU A 78 6.31 -15.97 2.92
CA LEU A 78 4.95 -16.56 2.87
C LEU A 78 3.99 -16.00 3.92
N LYS A 79 4.48 -15.76 5.14
CA LYS A 79 3.66 -15.15 6.21
C LYS A 79 3.32 -13.70 5.87
N LEU A 80 4.30 -12.96 5.37
CA LEU A 80 4.13 -11.57 4.92
C LEU A 80 3.12 -11.49 3.76
N TRP A 81 3.24 -12.34 2.76
CA TRP A 81 2.32 -12.43 1.62
C TRP A 81 0.89 -12.76 2.06
N ARG A 82 0.71 -13.72 2.98
CA ARG A 82 -0.61 -14.02 3.56
C ARG A 82 -1.20 -12.80 4.28
N ARG A 83 -0.38 -12.00 4.96
CA ARG A 83 -0.83 -10.78 5.65
C ARG A 83 -1.21 -9.69 4.66
N ALA A 84 -0.37 -9.43 3.66
CA ALA A 84 -0.67 -8.49 2.58
C ALA A 84 -1.97 -8.86 1.86
N TRP A 85 -2.13 -10.14 1.53
CA TRP A 85 -3.35 -10.66 0.91
C TRP A 85 -4.59 -10.45 1.78
N LYS A 86 -4.52 -10.75 3.08
CA LYS A 86 -5.63 -10.52 4.02
C LYS A 86 -5.97 -9.04 4.15
N ALA A 87 -4.97 -8.15 4.20
CA ALA A 87 -5.18 -6.71 4.24
C ALA A 87 -5.88 -6.20 2.97
N LEU A 88 -5.42 -6.63 1.79
CA LEU A 88 -6.08 -6.31 0.52
C LEU A 88 -7.53 -6.82 0.45
N GLN A 89 -7.78 -8.05 0.92
CA GLN A 89 -9.15 -8.58 1.02
C GLN A 89 -10.03 -7.80 2.00
N HIS A 90 -9.45 -7.25 3.07
CA HIS A 90 -10.16 -6.43 4.04
C HIS A 90 -10.54 -5.08 3.43
N LEU A 91 -9.58 -4.42 2.77
CA LEU A 91 -9.78 -3.14 2.10
C LEU A 91 -10.83 -3.25 0.99
N ARG A 92 -10.74 -4.26 0.13
CA ARG A 92 -11.73 -4.52 -0.93
C ARG A 92 -13.16 -4.68 -0.40
N ARG A 93 -13.34 -5.29 0.78
CA ARG A 93 -14.67 -5.53 1.37
C ARG A 93 -15.27 -4.28 2.01
N LYS A 94 -14.44 -3.37 2.52
CA LYS A 94 -14.89 -2.18 3.26
C LYS A 94 -14.91 -0.91 2.44
N GLN A 95 -14.14 -0.86 1.36
CA GLN A 95 -13.84 0.36 0.61
C GLN A 95 -14.03 0.10 -0.87
N ASN A 96 -14.41 1.14 -1.62
CA ASN A 96 -14.55 1.06 -3.07
C ASN A 96 -13.16 1.09 -3.72
N LEU A 97 -12.53 -0.09 -3.82
CA LEU A 97 -11.17 -0.24 -4.34
C LEU A 97 -11.12 0.04 -5.85
N LEU A 98 -10.56 1.19 -6.22
CA LEU A 98 -10.38 1.62 -7.60
C LEU A 98 -9.26 0.84 -8.30
N GLY A 99 -8.14 0.66 -7.60
CA GLY A 99 -6.93 0.13 -8.20
C GLY A 99 -5.82 -0.13 -7.18
N ILE A 100 -4.78 -0.82 -7.65
CA ILE A 100 -3.54 -1.06 -6.91
C ILE A 100 -2.39 -0.41 -7.67
N PHE A 101 -1.49 0.25 -6.95
CA PHE A 101 -0.23 0.75 -7.47
C PHE A 101 0.93 0.15 -6.66
N SER A 102 1.91 -0.45 -7.31
CA SER A 102 3.06 -1.05 -6.62
C SER A 102 4.35 -0.34 -6.95
N PHE A 103 5.13 -0.05 -5.92
CA PHE A 103 6.50 0.44 -6.05
C PHE A 103 7.49 -0.72 -6.20
N PHE A 104 8.33 -0.61 -7.22
CA PHE A 104 9.36 -1.56 -7.63
C PHE A 104 8.82 -2.93 -8.04
N CYS A 105 9.53 -3.60 -8.95
CA CYS A 105 9.24 -4.99 -9.31
C CYS A 105 9.73 -5.97 -8.22
N SER A 106 9.08 -5.91 -7.06
CA SER A 106 9.42 -6.64 -5.84
C SER A 106 8.28 -7.57 -5.39
N GLU A 107 8.38 -8.17 -4.20
CA GLU A 107 7.28 -8.96 -3.64
C GLU A 107 5.98 -8.16 -3.44
N SER A 108 6.07 -6.83 -3.26
CA SER A 108 4.90 -5.96 -3.19
C SER A 108 4.13 -5.92 -4.52
N ALA A 109 4.84 -5.85 -5.65
CA ALA A 109 4.27 -5.95 -6.99
C ALA A 109 3.79 -7.37 -7.31
N PHE A 110 4.51 -8.41 -6.89
CA PHE A 110 4.10 -9.79 -7.07
C PHE A 110 2.73 -10.06 -6.42
N ILE A 111 2.55 -9.63 -5.16
CA ILE A 111 1.27 -9.79 -4.45
C ILE A 111 0.19 -8.90 -5.06
N GLY A 112 0.52 -7.65 -5.39
CA GLY A 112 -0.38 -6.73 -6.08
C GLY A 112 -0.95 -7.34 -7.37
N HIS A 113 -0.08 -7.90 -8.21
CA HIS A 113 -0.45 -8.48 -9.50
C HIS A 113 -1.41 -9.66 -9.35
N HIS A 114 -1.06 -10.62 -8.50
CA HIS A 114 -1.90 -11.81 -8.30
C HIS A 114 -3.23 -11.46 -7.64
N PHE A 115 -3.24 -10.49 -6.71
CA PHE A 115 -4.48 -10.00 -6.13
C PHE A 115 -5.35 -9.31 -7.17
N ALA A 116 -4.79 -8.36 -7.91
CA ALA A 116 -5.48 -7.62 -8.94
C ALA A 116 -6.11 -8.55 -10.00
N LYS A 117 -5.31 -9.48 -10.54
CA LYS A 117 -5.76 -10.48 -11.52
C LYS A 117 -6.92 -11.34 -10.98
N ARG A 118 -6.83 -11.81 -9.74
CA ARG A 118 -7.89 -12.64 -9.12
C ARG A 118 -9.17 -11.85 -8.83
N ASN A 119 -9.08 -10.55 -8.62
CA ASN A 119 -10.20 -9.73 -8.16
C ASN A 119 -10.75 -8.79 -9.25
N GLY A 120 -10.18 -8.80 -10.46
CA GLY A 120 -10.58 -7.94 -11.57
C GLY A 120 -10.29 -6.46 -11.32
N VAL A 121 -9.21 -6.14 -10.60
CA VAL A 121 -8.84 -4.77 -10.22
C VAL A 121 -7.67 -4.31 -11.08
N GLN A 122 -7.63 -3.03 -11.46
CA GLN A 122 -6.51 -2.47 -12.21
C GLN A 122 -5.23 -2.45 -11.36
N HIS A 123 -4.09 -2.80 -11.95
CA HIS A 123 -2.80 -2.78 -11.27
C HIS A 123 -1.72 -2.14 -12.14
N TYR A 124 -0.99 -1.20 -11.56
CA TYR A 124 0.19 -0.57 -12.15
C TYR A 124 1.42 -0.81 -11.28
N ILE A 125 2.58 -0.93 -11.91
CA ILE A 125 3.86 -1.11 -11.26
C ILE A 125 4.78 0.01 -11.74
N TRP A 126 5.43 0.71 -10.80
CA TRP A 126 6.50 1.66 -11.11
C TRP A 126 7.86 0.99 -10.85
N ILE A 127 8.76 1.05 -11.82
CA ILE A 127 10.13 0.51 -11.79
C ILE A 127 11.12 1.67 -11.70
#